data_AF-A0AA43CBB9-F1
#
_entry.id   AF-A0AA43CBB9-F1
#
_cell.length_a   1.000
_cell.length_b   1.000
_cell.length_c   1.000
_cell.angle_alpha   90.00
_cell.angle_beta   90.00
_cell.angle_gamma   90.00
#
_symmetry.space_group_name_H-M   'P 1'
#
loop_
_entity.id
_entity.type
_entity.pdbx_description
1 polymer ?
#
loop_
_entity_poly.entity_id
_entity_poly.type
_entity_poly.pdbx_seq_one_letter_code
_entity_poly.pdbx_strand_id
1 'polypeptide(L)'
;MKKVTLGLVALAMISTAACKKKEAAPEAPLPAPGAAPAAEPSAEPAAPAEPAGPAIPEVALTGSASENLVAVFEAGVNALKSASDAETGAAILTGMLAKYDVADLRAKSKAAKAAGQGASDELKDKFKKLKAEYNGVSTKLGAENPAAFGEAAKAWAMAWGLN
;
A
#
# COMPACT_ATOMS: atom_id res chain seq x y z
N MET A 1 44.47 -16.29 8.60
CA MET A 1 45.07 -15.07 9.21
C MET A 1 44.16 -13.91 8.83
N LYS A 2 43.45 -13.13 9.66
CA LYS A 2 43.49 -12.65 11.06
C LYS A 2 42.01 -12.57 11.55
N LYS A 3 41.60 -13.13 12.71
CA LYS A 3 41.49 -12.55 14.09
C LYS A 3 40.84 -11.14 14.08
N VAL A 4 39.76 -10.81 14.80
CA VAL A 4 39.51 -10.74 16.27
C VAL A 4 37.98 -10.50 16.44
N THR A 5 37.12 -11.26 17.14
CA THR A 5 36.92 -11.57 18.59
C THR A 5 36.43 -10.40 19.47
N LEU A 6 35.14 -10.44 19.81
CA LEU A 6 34.48 -10.23 21.13
C LEU A 6 34.81 -9.00 22.00
N GLY A 7 33.75 -8.32 22.46
CA GLY A 7 33.80 -7.41 23.60
C GLY A 7 32.41 -7.13 24.17
N LEU A 8 31.98 -7.97 25.12
CA LEU A 8 30.79 -7.82 25.97
C LEU A 8 31.28 -7.59 27.41
N VAL A 9 30.90 -6.48 28.05
CA VAL A 9 30.92 -6.23 29.52
C VAL A 9 29.95 -5.04 29.76
N ALA A 10 28.75 -5.24 30.33
CA ALA A 10 28.38 -5.14 31.77
C ALA A 10 28.48 -3.70 32.34
N LEU A 11 27.74 -3.21 33.34
CA LEU A 11 26.51 -3.53 34.10
C LEU A 11 26.41 -2.38 35.13
N ALA A 12 25.19 -1.91 35.42
CA ALA A 12 24.74 -1.19 36.63
C ALA A 12 25.27 0.23 36.94
N MET A 13 24.34 1.13 37.34
CA MET A 13 24.13 1.49 38.75
C MET A 13 22.92 2.43 38.90
N ILE A 14 22.09 2.08 39.88
CA ILE A 14 20.91 2.75 40.42
C ILE A 14 21.37 3.87 41.37
N SER A 15 20.65 4.99 41.48
CA SER A 15 20.37 5.66 42.78
C SER A 15 19.47 6.88 42.66
N THR A 16 18.65 7.02 43.69
CA THR A 16 17.41 7.77 43.86
C THR A 16 17.55 9.14 44.54
N ALA A 17 16.49 9.93 44.43
CA ALA A 17 15.94 10.89 45.41
C ALA A 17 16.67 12.23 45.65
N ALA A 18 15.96 13.36 45.42
CA ALA A 18 15.38 14.20 46.49
C ALA A 18 15.09 15.64 46.01
N CYS A 19 13.83 16.07 46.04
CA CYS A 19 13.43 17.25 46.82
C CYS A 19 11.91 17.31 47.00
N LYS A 20 11.50 17.45 48.26
CA LYS A 20 10.15 17.36 48.81
C LYS A 20 9.89 18.69 49.53
N LYS A 21 8.76 19.33 49.25
CA LYS A 21 8.16 20.43 50.05
C LYS A 21 6.64 20.26 49.92
N LYS A 22 5.90 19.64 50.87
CA LYS A 22 5.50 20.09 52.23
C LYS A 22 4.57 21.32 52.12
N GLU A 23 3.30 21.37 52.54
CA GLU A 23 2.41 20.55 53.38
C GLU A 23 0.97 21.11 53.21
N ALA A 24 -0.09 20.30 53.40
CA ALA A 24 -1.34 20.60 54.14
C ALA A 24 -2.54 19.75 53.66
N ALA A 25 -3.02 18.87 54.53
CA ALA A 25 -4.36 18.28 54.58
C ALA A 25 -5.05 18.87 55.86
N PRO A 26 -6.39 18.83 56.09
CA PRO A 26 -7.16 17.57 56.12
C PRO A 26 -8.68 17.63 55.75
N GLU A 27 -9.20 16.42 55.55
CA GLU A 27 -10.55 15.87 55.83
C GLU A 27 -11.81 16.28 55.02
N ALA A 28 -12.52 15.21 54.64
CA ALA A 28 -13.69 15.12 53.78
C ALA A 28 -14.99 14.99 54.58
N PRO A 29 -16.14 14.97 53.89
CA PRO A 29 -17.08 13.87 54.11
C PRO A 29 -17.44 13.12 52.82
N LEU A 30 -17.17 11.81 52.87
CA LEU A 30 -17.82 10.57 52.38
C LEU A 30 -19.01 10.58 51.35
N PRO A 31 -19.28 9.41 50.71
CA PRO A 31 -19.52 9.27 49.27
C PRO A 31 -20.91 8.74 48.87
N ALA A 32 -21.19 8.73 47.55
CA ALA A 32 -21.84 7.67 46.72
C ALA A 32 -22.63 8.28 45.53
N PRO A 33 -22.99 7.52 44.48
CA PRO A 33 -22.28 6.42 43.81
C PRO A 33 -22.26 6.63 42.28
N GLY A 34 -21.20 6.21 41.58
CA GLY A 34 -21.24 6.21 40.11
C GLY A 34 -19.93 5.81 39.46
N ALA A 35 -19.76 4.49 39.29
CA ALA A 35 -18.87 3.84 38.32
C ALA A 35 -17.37 4.20 38.32
N ALA A 36 -16.56 3.33 38.91
CA ALA A 36 -15.22 3.02 38.40
C ALA A 36 -15.33 1.83 37.42
N PRO A 37 -14.27 1.38 36.72
CA PRO A 37 -13.10 2.08 36.15
C PRO A 37 -12.76 1.59 34.72
N ALA A 38 -11.82 2.25 34.04
CA ALA A 38 -10.75 1.70 33.17
C ALA A 38 -10.25 2.84 32.27
N ALA A 39 -9.08 3.42 32.51
CA ALA A 39 -7.80 2.88 32.03
C ALA A 39 -7.87 2.54 30.54
N GLU A 40 -7.75 3.54 29.67
CA GLU A 40 -7.33 3.33 28.29
C GLU A 40 -5.89 3.81 28.12
N PRO A 41 -4.99 2.92 27.64
CA PRO A 41 -3.57 3.15 27.57
C PRO A 41 -3.19 4.03 26.38
N SER A 42 -1.98 4.59 26.48
CA SER A 42 -1.04 4.90 25.40
C SER A 42 -1.61 5.38 24.05
N ALA A 43 -1.34 6.66 23.77
CA ALA A 43 -1.22 7.18 22.41
C ALA A 43 -0.39 6.22 21.53
N GLU A 44 -1.08 5.43 20.72
CA GLU A 44 -0.54 4.81 19.52
C GLU A 44 -0.27 5.96 18.53
N PRO A 45 0.91 6.05 17.89
CA PRO A 45 1.13 7.05 16.86
C PRO A 45 0.11 6.78 15.75
N ALA A 46 -0.78 7.74 15.54
CA ALA A 46 -1.74 7.73 14.45
C ALA A 46 -1.02 7.30 13.16
N ALA A 47 -1.39 6.12 12.66
CA ALA A 47 -1.08 5.74 11.29
C ALA A 47 -1.42 6.95 10.41
N PRO A 48 -0.53 7.38 9.51
CA PRO A 48 -0.82 8.51 8.64
C PRO A 48 -2.14 8.19 7.95
N ALA A 49 -3.14 9.05 8.14
CA ALA A 49 -4.44 8.93 7.52
C ALA A 49 -4.21 8.69 6.02
N GLU A 50 -4.46 7.47 5.55
CA GLU A 50 -4.54 7.21 4.13
C GLU A 50 -5.58 8.20 3.61
N PRO A 51 -5.28 8.98 2.56
CA PRO A 51 -6.31 9.82 1.96
C PRO A 51 -7.48 8.89 1.63
N ALA A 52 -8.71 9.32 1.93
CA ALA A 52 -9.94 8.61 1.60
C ALA A 52 -10.10 8.57 0.06
N GLY A 53 -9.19 7.85 -0.59
CA GLY A 53 -9.18 7.54 -1.99
C GLY A 53 -9.91 6.22 -2.23
N PRO A 54 -10.26 5.92 -3.48
CA PRO A 54 -10.90 4.68 -3.84
C PRO A 54 -10.05 3.48 -3.38
N ALA A 55 -10.73 2.44 -2.91
CA ALA A 55 -10.07 1.21 -2.48
C ALA A 55 -9.22 0.64 -3.63
N ILE A 56 -7.91 0.60 -3.42
CA ILE A 56 -6.97 0.05 -4.40
C ILE A 56 -7.03 -1.48 -4.30
N PRO A 57 -7.30 -2.19 -5.40
CA PRO A 57 -7.46 -3.63 -5.35
C PRO A 57 -6.16 -4.33 -4.90
N GLU A 58 -6.33 -5.29 -3.99
CA GLU A 58 -5.25 -6.14 -3.52
C GLU A 58 -5.14 -7.40 -4.38
N VAL A 59 -3.96 -7.63 -4.95
CA VAL A 59 -3.66 -8.73 -5.85
C VAL A 59 -2.58 -9.57 -5.20
N ALA A 60 -2.95 -10.81 -4.89
CA ALA A 60 -2.01 -11.78 -4.38
C ALA A 60 -1.04 -12.21 -5.50
N LEU A 61 0.24 -11.84 -5.36
CA LEU A 61 1.29 -12.15 -6.34
C LEU A 61 1.86 -13.56 -6.14
N THR A 62 0.99 -14.57 -6.20
CA THR A 62 1.32 -15.98 -5.85
C THR A 62 1.67 -16.85 -7.06
N GLY A 63 1.41 -16.38 -8.29
CA GLY A 63 1.71 -17.09 -9.52
C GLY A 63 3.10 -16.81 -10.09
N SER A 64 3.33 -17.23 -11.33
CA SER A 64 4.53 -16.82 -12.08
C SER A 64 4.56 -15.31 -12.29
N ALA A 65 5.75 -14.77 -12.58
CA ALA A 65 5.90 -13.33 -12.83
C ALA A 65 4.97 -12.80 -13.94
N SER A 66 4.70 -13.62 -14.96
CA SER A 66 3.77 -13.25 -16.03
C SER A 66 2.31 -13.29 -15.55
N GLU A 67 1.92 -14.29 -14.78
CA GLU A 67 0.57 -14.38 -14.19
C GLU A 67 0.30 -13.22 -13.24
N ASN A 68 1.25 -12.90 -12.36
CA ASN A 68 1.16 -11.78 -11.43
C ASN A 68 1.04 -10.45 -12.18
N LEU A 69 1.81 -10.27 -13.25
CA LEU A 69 1.71 -9.10 -14.12
C LEU A 69 0.32 -8.97 -14.76
N VAL A 70 -0.25 -10.07 -15.28
CA VAL A 70 -1.60 -10.04 -15.86
C VAL A 70 -2.68 -9.86 -14.80
N ALA A 71 -2.50 -10.42 -13.60
CA ALA A 71 -3.44 -10.27 -12.48
C ALA A 71 -3.51 -8.82 -11.99
N VAL A 72 -2.37 -8.14 -11.86
CA VAL A 72 -2.34 -6.71 -11.51
C VAL A 72 -2.99 -5.87 -12.61
N PHE A 73 -2.74 -6.18 -13.88
CA PHE A 73 -3.41 -5.47 -14.96
C PHE A 73 -4.93 -5.68 -14.96
N GLU A 74 -5.38 -6.92 -14.79
CA GLU A 74 -6.79 -7.28 -14.69
C GLU A 74 -7.50 -6.57 -13.54
N ALA A 75 -6.88 -6.55 -12.36
CA ALA A 75 -7.41 -5.85 -11.20
C ALA A 75 -7.57 -4.35 -11.48
N GLY A 76 -6.60 -3.73 -12.16
CA GLY A 76 -6.70 -2.32 -12.55
C GLY A 76 -7.81 -2.04 -13.56
N VAL A 77 -7.98 -2.91 -14.55
CA VAL A 77 -9.08 -2.78 -15.53
C VAL A 77 -10.44 -2.99 -14.87
N ASN A 78 -10.58 -3.98 -13.99
CA ASN A 78 -11.84 -4.21 -13.28
C ASN A 78 -12.17 -3.06 -12.32
N ALA A 79 -11.18 -2.53 -11.60
CA ALA A 79 -11.37 -1.36 -10.75
C ALA A 79 -11.74 -0.12 -11.57
N LEU A 80 -11.13 0.09 -12.74
CA LEU A 80 -11.53 1.15 -13.67
C LEU A 80 -12.96 1.00 -14.20
N LYS A 81 -13.41 -0.23 -14.46
CA LYS A 81 -14.81 -0.50 -14.86
C LYS A 81 -15.79 -0.19 -13.74
N SER A 82 -15.36 -0.30 -12.49
CA SER A 82 -16.14 0.07 -11.30
C SER A 82 -16.00 1.55 -10.93
N ALA A 83 -15.10 2.30 -11.58
CA ALA A 83 -14.95 3.73 -11.32
C ALA A 83 -16.20 4.49 -11.82
N SER A 84 -16.74 5.34 -10.97
CA SER A 84 -17.87 6.20 -11.28
C SER A 84 -17.51 7.36 -12.21
N ASP A 85 -16.25 7.77 -12.21
CA ASP A 85 -15.77 9.00 -12.82
C ASP A 85 -14.25 8.94 -13.06
N ALA A 86 -13.74 9.94 -13.81
CA ALA A 86 -12.35 10.02 -14.20
C ALA A 86 -11.38 10.29 -13.04
N GLU A 87 -11.79 11.00 -11.98
CA GLU A 87 -10.94 11.25 -10.81
C GLU A 87 -10.75 9.98 -9.99
N THR A 88 -11.83 9.23 -9.78
CA THR A 88 -11.82 7.91 -9.17
C THR A 88 -10.95 6.94 -9.98
N GLY A 89 -11.14 6.93 -11.31
CA GLY A 89 -10.31 6.11 -12.21
C GLY A 89 -8.83 6.48 -12.15
N ALA A 90 -8.49 7.77 -12.06
CA ALA A 90 -7.12 8.25 -11.95
C ALA A 90 -6.47 7.87 -10.62
N ALA A 91 -7.22 7.99 -9.52
CA ALA A 91 -6.76 7.61 -8.19
C ALA A 91 -6.53 6.09 -8.09
N ILE A 92 -7.38 5.27 -8.72
CA ILE A 92 -7.19 3.82 -8.82
C ILE A 92 -5.88 3.50 -9.56
N LEU A 93 -5.67 4.07 -10.75
CA LEU A 93 -4.47 3.82 -11.53
C LEU A 93 -3.20 4.24 -10.79
N THR A 94 -3.23 5.43 -10.19
CA THR A 94 -2.10 5.97 -9.44
C THR A 94 -1.80 5.13 -8.20
N GLY A 95 -2.83 4.77 -7.43
CA GLY A 95 -2.68 3.93 -6.25
C GLY A 95 -2.18 2.52 -6.59
N MET A 96 -2.59 1.96 -7.72
CA MET A 96 -2.04 0.69 -8.20
C MET A 96 -0.57 0.80 -8.60
N LEU A 97 -0.16 1.87 -9.28
CA LEU A 97 1.26 2.09 -9.60
C LEU A 97 2.12 2.33 -8.35
N ALA A 98 1.55 2.91 -7.30
CA ALA A 98 2.23 3.08 -6.02
C ALA A 98 2.33 1.76 -5.23
N LYS A 99 1.29 0.91 -5.29
CA LYS A 99 1.25 -0.37 -4.55
C LYS A 99 2.03 -1.48 -5.24
N TYR A 100 2.01 -1.52 -6.58
CA TYR A 100 2.67 -2.55 -7.37
C TYR A 100 3.80 -1.95 -8.20
N ASP A 101 5.02 -2.45 -7.98
CA ASP A 101 6.14 -2.12 -8.84
C ASP A 101 6.00 -2.85 -10.19
N VAL A 102 5.29 -2.20 -11.12
CA VAL A 102 5.06 -2.72 -12.47
C VAL A 102 6.37 -2.88 -13.24
N ALA A 103 7.38 -2.05 -12.96
CA ALA A 103 8.68 -2.15 -13.61
C ALA A 103 9.40 -3.44 -13.18
N ASP A 104 9.40 -3.74 -11.88
CA ASP A 104 9.91 -5.00 -11.34
C ASP A 104 9.12 -6.21 -11.86
N LEU A 105 7.79 -6.17 -11.88
CA LEU A 105 6.95 -7.24 -12.43
C LEU A 105 7.27 -7.51 -13.91
N ARG A 106 7.49 -6.46 -14.70
CA ARG A 106 7.92 -6.59 -16.11
C ARG A 106 9.33 -7.16 -16.23
N ALA A 107 10.27 -6.71 -15.39
CA ALA A 107 11.62 -7.24 -15.37
C ALA A 107 11.63 -8.73 -15.04
N LYS A 108 10.87 -9.14 -14.01
CA LYS A 108 10.68 -10.54 -13.62
C LYS A 108 10.00 -11.36 -14.72
N SER A 109 8.97 -10.82 -15.39
CA SER A 109 8.32 -11.50 -16.52
C SER A 109 9.28 -11.67 -17.72
N LYS A 110 10.12 -10.66 -18.01
CA LYS A 110 11.14 -10.74 -19.06
C LYS A 110 12.23 -11.76 -18.71
N ALA A 111 12.68 -11.80 -17.45
CA ALA A 111 13.63 -12.80 -16.96
C ALA A 111 13.04 -14.22 -17.03
N ALA A 112 11.78 -14.40 -16.61
CA ALA A 112 11.07 -15.68 -16.72
C ALA A 112 10.95 -16.13 -18.18
N LYS A 113 10.64 -15.21 -19.11
CA LYS A 113 10.66 -15.49 -20.56
C LYS A 113 12.04 -15.95 -21.04
N ALA A 114 13.12 -15.29 -20.60
CA ALA A 114 14.49 -15.69 -20.95
C ALA A 114 14.86 -17.07 -20.37
N ALA A 115 14.28 -17.44 -19.22
CA ALA A 115 14.44 -18.74 -18.58
C ALA A 115 13.51 -19.84 -19.15
N GLY A 116 12.75 -19.56 -20.23
CA GLY A 116 11.81 -20.52 -20.83
C GLY A 116 10.45 -20.63 -20.12
N GLN A 117 10.25 -19.88 -19.03
CA GLN A 117 8.98 -19.76 -18.28
C GLN A 117 8.21 -18.51 -18.72
N GLY A 118 8.18 -18.24 -20.03
CA GLY A 118 7.43 -17.11 -20.57
C GLY A 118 5.92 -17.28 -20.35
N ALA A 119 5.18 -16.19 -20.51
CA ALA A 119 3.72 -16.24 -20.53
C ALA A 119 3.23 -17.32 -21.52
N SER A 120 2.28 -18.17 -21.07
CA SER A 120 1.56 -19.09 -21.93
C SER A 120 0.74 -18.32 -22.98
N ASP A 121 0.35 -18.99 -24.06
CA ASP A 121 -0.45 -18.33 -25.11
C ASP A 121 -1.82 -17.88 -24.60
N GLU A 122 -2.45 -18.65 -23.70
CA GLU A 122 -3.66 -18.24 -22.98
C GLU A 122 -3.46 -16.94 -22.21
N LEU A 123 -2.33 -16.79 -21.52
CA LEU A 123 -2.04 -15.60 -20.74
C LEU A 123 -1.78 -14.37 -21.61
N LYS A 124 -1.15 -14.57 -22.78
CA LYS A 124 -0.97 -13.52 -23.78
C LYS A 124 -2.31 -13.08 -24.36
N ASP A 125 -3.20 -14.01 -24.67
CA ASP A 125 -4.52 -13.69 -25.20
C ASP A 125 -5.41 -12.99 -24.16
N LYS A 126 -5.34 -13.43 -22.89
CA LYS A 126 -5.94 -12.72 -21.76
C LYS A 126 -5.43 -11.29 -21.65
N PHE A 127 -4.11 -11.09 -21.70
CA PHE A 127 -3.53 -9.75 -21.63
C PHE A 127 -3.94 -8.86 -22.83
N LYS A 128 -4.01 -9.41 -24.05
CA LYS A 128 -4.50 -8.67 -25.23
C LYS A 128 -5.96 -8.24 -25.05
N LYS A 129 -6.82 -9.14 -24.56
CA LYS A 129 -8.24 -8.84 -24.30
C LYS A 129 -8.38 -7.75 -23.24
N LEU A 130 -7.65 -7.86 -22.13
CA LEU A 130 -7.62 -6.84 -21.09
C LEU A 130 -7.11 -5.49 -21.61
N LYS A 131 -6.10 -5.48 -22.50
CA LYS A 131 -5.62 -4.24 -23.12
C LYS A 131 -6.71 -3.57 -23.96
N ALA A 132 -7.51 -4.36 -24.68
CA ALA A 132 -8.66 -3.82 -25.43
C ALA A 132 -9.74 -3.27 -24.49
N GLU A 133 -10.06 -3.97 -23.40
CA GLU A 133 -10.98 -3.47 -22.37
C GLU A 133 -10.47 -2.20 -21.71
N TYR A 134 -9.20 -2.17 -21.31
CA TYR A 134 -8.54 -0.97 -20.78
C TYR A 134 -8.66 0.20 -21.75
N ASN A 135 -8.35 0.01 -23.03
CA ASN A 135 -8.44 1.08 -24.03
C ASN A 135 -9.88 1.61 -24.14
N GLY A 136 -10.89 0.74 -24.11
CA GLY A 136 -12.29 1.16 -24.14
C GLY A 136 -12.67 2.00 -22.92
N VAL A 137 -12.32 1.53 -21.71
CA VAL A 137 -12.65 2.22 -20.45
C VAL A 137 -11.86 3.50 -20.28
N SER A 138 -10.55 3.48 -20.58
CA SER A 138 -9.67 4.64 -20.49
C SER A 138 -10.03 5.72 -21.51
N THR A 139 -10.45 5.35 -22.72
CA THR A 139 -10.94 6.32 -23.71
C THR A 139 -12.23 6.98 -23.23
N LYS A 140 -13.14 6.21 -22.62
CA LYS A 140 -14.39 6.76 -22.07
C LYS A 140 -14.13 7.74 -20.93
N LEU A 141 -13.38 7.31 -19.90
CA LEU A 141 -13.02 8.16 -18.76
C LEU A 141 -12.18 9.37 -19.17
N GLY A 142 -11.23 9.18 -20.09
CA GLY A 142 -10.41 10.25 -20.63
C GLY A 142 -11.18 11.24 -21.51
N ALA A 143 -12.27 10.82 -22.16
CA ALA A 143 -13.16 11.72 -22.87
C ALA A 143 -14.07 12.52 -21.92
N GLU A 144 -14.46 11.93 -20.78
CA GLU A 144 -15.26 12.60 -19.75
C GLU A 144 -14.48 13.70 -19.04
N ASN A 145 -13.24 13.42 -18.59
CA ASN A 145 -12.37 14.44 -18.00
C ASN A 145 -10.88 14.14 -18.27
N PRO A 146 -10.33 14.66 -19.39
CA PRO A 146 -8.95 14.39 -19.78
C PRO A 146 -7.94 15.00 -18.81
N ALA A 147 -8.28 16.09 -18.12
CA ALA A 147 -7.39 16.73 -17.15
C ALA A 147 -7.24 15.90 -15.87
N ALA A 148 -8.33 15.27 -15.41
CA ALA A 148 -8.31 14.41 -14.23
C ALA A 148 -7.67 13.03 -14.51
N PHE A 149 -7.94 12.44 -15.67
CA PHE A 149 -7.56 11.05 -15.96
C PHE A 149 -6.31 10.90 -16.84
N GLY A 150 -6.00 11.90 -17.67
CA GLY A 150 -4.98 11.79 -18.72
C GLY A 150 -3.57 11.50 -18.19
N GLU A 151 -3.16 12.15 -17.10
CA GLU A 151 -1.84 11.93 -16.49
C GLU A 151 -1.72 10.52 -15.91
N ALA A 152 -2.74 10.05 -15.17
CA ALA A 152 -2.75 8.72 -14.58
C ALA A 152 -2.81 7.63 -15.67
N ALA A 153 -3.61 7.84 -16.72
CA ALA A 153 -3.67 6.94 -17.88
C ALA A 153 -2.32 6.87 -18.62
N LYS A 154 -1.64 8.01 -18.78
CA LYS A 154 -0.32 8.07 -19.40
C LYS A 154 0.74 7.37 -18.55
N ALA A 155 0.75 7.61 -17.24
CA ALA A 155 1.65 6.94 -16.31
C ALA A 155 1.45 5.41 -16.32
N TRP A 156 0.18 4.97 -16.33
CA TRP A 156 -0.17 3.57 -16.48
C TRP A 156 0.32 3.02 -17.83
N ALA A 157 -0.01 3.67 -18.94
CA ALA A 157 0.44 3.24 -20.27
C ALA A 157 1.96 3.12 -20.37
N MET A 158 2.72 4.05 -19.77
CA MET A 158 4.17 4.00 -19.69
C MET A 158 4.67 2.81 -18.86
N ALA A 159 4.12 2.60 -17.66
CA ALA A 159 4.47 1.48 -16.80
C ALA A 159 4.25 0.13 -17.49
N TRP A 160 3.20 0.03 -18.30
CA TRP A 160 2.82 -1.17 -19.05
C TRP A 160 3.41 -1.22 -20.47
N GLY A 161 4.20 -0.23 -20.89
CA GLY A 161 4.79 -0.16 -22.23
C GLY A 161 3.75 -0.25 -23.35
N LEU A 162 2.60 0.42 -23.17
CA LEU A 162 1.47 0.42 -24.11
C LEU A 162 1.56 1.54 -25.16
N ASN A 163 2.66 2.30 -25.16
CA ASN A 163 2.93 3.45 -26.04
C ASN A 163 3.03 3.05 -27.52
#